data_AF-A0A850W0E0-F1
#
_entry.id   AF-A0A850W0E0-F1
#
_cell.length_a   1.000
_cell.length_b   1.000
_cell.length_c   1.000
_cell.angle_alpha   90.00
_cell.angle_beta   90.00
_cell.angle_gamma   90.00
#
_symmetry.space_group_name_H-M   'P 1'
#
loop_
_entity.id
_entity.type
_entity.pdbx_description
1 polymer ?
#
loop_
_entity_poly.entity_id
_entity_poly.type
_entity_poly.pdbx_seq_one_letter_code
_entity_poly.pdbx_strand_id
1 'polypeptide(L)'
;QYPTEPPDCLVDFPVQFAISWMPQNSLIDIYNQFLAALESLKEFWDAMDEIDGKTWVLEPENPTRSATARRIAIGNNVSVNIEVDPQHPNMLPECYFLGADHVVNPLRIKLNNNMHLWDPEISLLQNLKDLLEIDFPSRAVLEKSDFAKDCGICYAYRLAGATPDQVCDDPRCGQPFHQACLYEWLQGLPSSRQSFNVIFGECPYCNK
;
A
#
# COMPACT_ATOMS: atom_id res chain seq x y z
N GLN A 1 13.74 -13.79 -37.11
CA GLN A 1 12.44 -14.48 -37.17
C GLN A 1 12.51 -15.79 -36.40
N TYR A 2 11.46 -16.10 -35.64
CA TYR A 2 11.34 -17.29 -34.79
C TYR A 2 11.72 -18.58 -35.54
N PRO A 3 12.45 -19.52 -34.92
CA PRO A 3 12.90 -19.55 -33.51
C PRO A 3 14.27 -18.87 -33.26
N THR A 4 14.90 -18.24 -34.26
CA THR A 4 16.22 -17.61 -34.09
C THR A 4 16.19 -16.40 -33.15
N GLU A 5 15.04 -15.73 -33.04
CA GLU A 5 14.75 -14.66 -32.07
C GLU A 5 13.66 -15.16 -31.09
N PRO A 6 13.74 -14.78 -29.80
CA PRO A 6 12.72 -15.15 -28.82
C PRO A 6 11.35 -14.54 -29.16
N PRO A 7 10.24 -15.22 -28.82
CA PRO A 7 8.92 -14.59 -28.87
C PRO A 7 8.76 -13.55 -27.75
N ASP A 8 7.90 -12.57 -27.98
CA ASP A 8 7.45 -11.66 -26.92
C ASP A 8 6.54 -12.42 -25.93
N CYS A 9 6.81 -12.26 -24.64
CA CYS A 9 6.03 -12.88 -23.57
C CYS A 9 5.60 -11.82 -22.56
N LEU A 10 4.31 -11.79 -22.26
CA LEU A 10 3.70 -10.89 -21.29
C LEU A 10 3.10 -11.75 -20.18
N VAL A 11 3.49 -11.46 -18.94
CA VAL A 11 3.01 -12.14 -17.74
C VAL A 11 2.68 -11.12 -16.66
N ASP A 12 1.74 -11.46 -15.78
CA ASP A 12 1.34 -10.62 -14.64
C ASP A 12 2.13 -10.99 -13.38
N PHE A 13 3.46 -10.90 -13.46
CA PHE A 13 4.36 -11.17 -12.33
C PHE A 13 4.78 -9.89 -11.64
N PRO A 14 5.07 -9.95 -10.32
CA PRO A 14 5.56 -8.81 -9.55
C PRO A 14 7.06 -8.53 -9.80
N VAL A 15 7.70 -9.35 -10.65
CA VAL A 15 9.10 -9.23 -11.07
C VAL A 15 9.21 -9.45 -12.57
N GLN A 16 10.30 -8.96 -13.16
CA GLN A 16 10.56 -9.15 -14.59
C GLN A 16 10.75 -10.64 -14.93
N PHE A 17 9.96 -11.16 -15.86
CA PHE A 17 10.12 -12.51 -16.40
C PHE A 17 11.09 -12.51 -17.60
N ALA A 18 12.38 -12.67 -17.31
CA ALA A 18 13.41 -12.76 -18.33
C ALA A 18 13.54 -14.19 -18.88
N ILE A 19 13.12 -14.39 -20.14
CA ILE A 19 13.23 -15.68 -20.81
C ILE A 19 14.67 -15.93 -21.23
N SER A 20 15.22 -17.08 -20.84
CA SER A 20 16.41 -17.65 -21.46
C SER A 20 16.02 -18.36 -22.76
N TRP A 21 16.57 -17.90 -23.89
CA TRP A 21 16.22 -18.40 -25.22
C TRP A 21 17.45 -18.70 -26.06
N MET A 22 17.46 -19.87 -26.68
CA MET A 22 18.40 -20.30 -27.71
C MET A 22 17.62 -20.80 -28.93
N PRO A 23 18.19 -20.78 -30.15
CA PRO A 23 17.46 -21.18 -31.37
C PRO A 23 16.90 -22.61 -31.38
N GLN A 24 17.44 -23.51 -30.54
CA GLN A 24 16.93 -24.87 -30.34
C GLN A 24 15.76 -24.95 -29.34
N ASN A 25 15.43 -23.85 -28.67
CA ASN A 25 14.30 -23.83 -27.75
C ASN A 25 12.98 -23.81 -28.50
N SER A 26 11.95 -24.21 -27.76
CA SER A 26 10.56 -24.18 -28.21
C SER A 26 9.67 -23.59 -27.12
N LEU A 27 8.38 -23.44 -27.42
CA LEU A 27 7.40 -22.95 -26.45
C LEU A 27 7.35 -23.78 -25.16
N ILE A 28 7.72 -25.07 -25.19
CA ILE A 28 7.77 -25.92 -23.99
C ILE A 28 8.84 -25.42 -23.01
N ASP A 29 9.95 -24.87 -23.50
CA ASP A 29 11.03 -24.37 -22.67
C ASP A 29 10.62 -23.08 -21.96
N ILE A 30 9.84 -22.22 -22.65
CA ILE A 30 9.25 -21.02 -22.05
C ILE A 30 8.22 -21.42 -20.99
N TYR A 31 7.37 -22.39 -21.29
CA TYR A 31 6.38 -22.90 -20.34
C TYR A 31 7.03 -23.45 -19.07
N ASN A 32 8.11 -24.22 -19.18
CA ASN A 32 8.84 -24.73 -18.03
C ASN A 32 9.52 -23.61 -17.21
N GLN A 33 10.08 -22.60 -17.87
CA GLN A 33 10.62 -21.41 -17.20
C GLN A 33 9.52 -20.63 -16.45
N PHE A 34 8.33 -20.52 -17.05
CA PHE A 34 7.18 -19.88 -16.42
C PHE A 34 6.71 -20.66 -15.18
N LEU A 35 6.62 -21.99 -15.27
CA LEU A 35 6.28 -22.82 -14.11
C LEU A 35 7.30 -22.70 -12.98
N ALA A 36 8.60 -22.65 -13.30
CA ALA A 36 9.65 -22.45 -12.29
C ALA A 36 9.53 -21.07 -11.63
N ALA A 37 9.22 -20.03 -12.40
CA ALA A 37 8.98 -18.69 -11.87
C ALA A 37 7.73 -18.63 -10.99
N LEU A 38 6.63 -19.29 -11.38
CA LEU A 38 5.43 -19.42 -10.54
C LEU A 38 5.76 -20.06 -9.18
N GLU A 39 6.52 -21.15 -9.17
CA GLU A 39 6.89 -21.83 -7.93
C GLU A 39 7.74 -20.93 -7.04
N SER A 40 8.68 -20.17 -7.63
CA SER A 40 9.52 -19.23 -6.87
C SER A 40 8.76 -18.07 -6.22
N LEU A 41 7.59 -17.71 -6.74
CA LEU A 41 6.76 -16.60 -6.26
C LEU A 41 5.60 -17.06 -5.37
N LYS A 42 5.51 -18.36 -5.09
CA LYS A 42 4.43 -18.95 -4.30
C LYS A 42 4.30 -18.29 -2.92
N GLU A 43 5.41 -18.13 -2.20
CA GLU A 43 5.38 -17.54 -0.85
C GLU A 43 4.90 -16.08 -0.87
N PHE A 44 5.27 -15.33 -1.91
CA PHE A 44 4.79 -13.96 -2.08
C PHE A 44 3.26 -13.94 -2.25
N TRP A 45 2.72 -14.74 -3.18
CA TRP A 45 1.28 -14.77 -3.37
C TRP A 45 0.52 -15.35 -2.18
N ASP A 46 1.07 -16.33 -1.46
CA ASP A 46 0.47 -16.84 -0.23
C ASP A 46 0.36 -15.73 0.85
N ALA A 47 1.40 -14.90 1.01
CA ALA A 47 1.39 -13.76 1.93
C ALA A 47 0.37 -12.68 1.52
N MET A 48 0.33 -12.34 0.23
CA MET A 48 -0.62 -11.34 -0.29
C MET A 48 -2.07 -11.83 -0.21
N ASP A 49 -2.33 -13.10 -0.52
CA ASP A 49 -3.67 -13.71 -0.44
C ASP A 49 -4.16 -13.76 1.02
N GLU A 50 -3.27 -13.96 2.00
CA GLU A 50 -3.62 -13.88 3.41
C GLU A 50 -4.06 -12.47 3.82
N ILE A 51 -3.29 -11.45 3.43
CA ILE A 51 -3.62 -10.05 3.70
C ILE A 51 -4.95 -9.67 3.06
N ASP A 52 -5.12 -9.99 1.77
CA ASP A 52 -6.32 -9.69 0.99
C ASP A 52 -7.55 -10.40 1.58
N GLY A 53 -7.39 -11.61 2.11
CA GLY A 53 -8.47 -12.41 2.70
C GLY A 53 -8.83 -12.05 4.14
N LYS A 54 -7.88 -11.54 4.94
CA LYS A 54 -8.06 -11.34 6.40
C LYS A 54 -8.12 -9.88 6.85
N THR A 55 -7.77 -8.93 6.00
CA THR A 55 -7.74 -7.51 6.34
C THR A 55 -8.71 -6.70 5.48
N TRP A 56 -8.79 -5.41 5.73
CA TRP A 56 -9.43 -4.48 4.81
C TRP A 56 -8.38 -3.76 3.97
N VAL A 57 -8.12 -4.31 2.79
CA VAL A 57 -7.30 -3.67 1.75
C VAL A 57 -8.11 -2.57 1.08
N LEU A 58 -7.53 -1.37 1.06
CA LEU A 58 -8.07 -0.14 0.48
C LEU A 58 -7.52 0.08 -0.93
N GLU A 59 -6.22 -0.17 -1.11
CA GLU A 59 -5.57 -0.03 -2.41
C GLU A 59 -4.49 -1.11 -2.64
N PRO A 60 -4.36 -1.62 -3.88
CA PRO A 60 -5.35 -1.47 -4.95
C PRO A 60 -6.68 -2.14 -4.58
N GLU A 61 -7.80 -1.56 -5.01
CA GLU A 61 -9.14 -2.13 -4.75
C GLU A 61 -9.32 -3.53 -5.35
N ASN A 62 -8.70 -3.76 -6.51
CA ASN A 62 -8.66 -5.05 -7.20
C ASN A 62 -7.19 -5.38 -7.50
N PRO A 63 -6.46 -5.99 -6.55
CA PRO A 63 -5.05 -6.31 -6.74
C PRO A 63 -4.84 -7.31 -7.87
N THR A 64 -3.84 -7.02 -8.72
CA THR A 64 -3.29 -7.97 -9.71
C THR A 64 -2.21 -8.84 -9.07
N ARG A 65 -1.77 -9.89 -9.77
CA ARG A 65 -0.68 -10.76 -9.27
C ARG A 65 0.69 -10.07 -9.32
N SER A 66 0.81 -9.00 -10.10
CA SER A 66 1.97 -8.10 -10.11
C SER A 66 1.99 -7.06 -8.99
N ALA A 67 0.88 -6.82 -8.28
CA ALA A 67 0.80 -5.76 -7.29
C ALA A 67 1.51 -6.15 -5.97
N THR A 68 2.61 -5.46 -5.68
CA THR A 68 3.49 -5.65 -4.50
C THR A 68 3.09 -4.80 -3.30
N ALA A 69 2.30 -3.75 -3.52
CA ALA A 69 1.83 -2.83 -2.49
C ALA A 69 0.45 -3.20 -1.96
N ARG A 70 0.19 -2.94 -0.67
CA ARG A 70 -1.15 -2.89 -0.09
C ARG A 70 -1.31 -1.70 0.85
N ARG A 71 -2.36 -0.90 0.67
CA ARG A 71 -2.85 0.05 1.67
C ARG A 71 -3.91 -0.65 2.50
N ILE A 72 -3.65 -0.87 3.78
CA ILE A 72 -4.52 -1.64 4.68
C ILE A 72 -5.10 -0.70 5.73
N ALA A 73 -6.41 -0.75 5.95
CA ALA A 73 -7.05 -0.01 7.02
C ALA A 73 -6.64 -0.55 8.40
N ILE A 74 -6.33 0.34 9.33
CA ILE A 74 -6.01 0.01 10.74
C ILE A 74 -7.15 0.43 11.67
N GLY A 75 -7.76 1.58 11.40
CA GLY A 75 -8.82 2.16 12.22
C GLY A 75 -9.54 3.29 11.48
N ASN A 76 -10.24 4.17 12.17
CA ASN A 76 -10.92 5.30 11.50
C ASN A 76 -9.91 6.29 10.92
N ASN A 77 -9.96 6.53 9.61
CA ASN A 77 -9.07 7.45 8.89
C ASN A 77 -7.57 7.17 9.07
N VAL A 78 -7.20 5.93 9.41
CA VAL A 78 -5.81 5.50 9.61
C VAL A 78 -5.53 4.22 8.84
N SER A 79 -4.50 4.23 8.02
CA SER A 79 -4.07 3.08 7.23
C SER A 79 -2.55 2.93 7.23
N VAL A 80 -2.07 1.74 6.91
CA VAL A 80 -0.66 1.49 6.61
C VAL A 80 -0.53 1.06 5.16
N ASN A 81 0.37 1.69 4.43
CA ASN A 81 0.89 1.18 3.17
C ASN A 81 2.06 0.26 3.46
N ILE A 82 2.01 -0.95 2.93
CA ILE A 82 3.13 -1.89 2.91
C ILE A 82 3.59 -2.12 1.47
N GLU A 83 4.90 -2.29 1.29
CA GLU A 83 5.53 -2.71 0.04
C GLU A 83 6.29 -4.01 0.30
N VAL A 84 5.84 -5.11 -0.31
CA VAL A 84 6.40 -6.45 -0.08
C VAL A 84 7.36 -6.80 -1.21
N ASP A 85 8.59 -7.17 -0.85
CA ASP A 85 9.56 -7.71 -1.81
C ASP A 85 9.11 -9.10 -2.27
N PRO A 86 8.82 -9.32 -3.57
CA PRO A 86 8.39 -10.63 -4.06
C PRO A 86 9.43 -11.74 -3.95
N GLN A 87 10.71 -11.39 -3.86
CA GLN A 87 11.80 -12.35 -3.70
C GLN A 87 12.04 -12.70 -2.23
N HIS A 88 11.58 -11.85 -1.32
CA HIS A 88 11.79 -11.97 0.12
C HIS A 88 10.51 -11.60 0.92
N PRO A 89 9.37 -12.26 0.66
CA PRO A 89 8.05 -11.82 1.15
C PRO A 89 7.89 -11.91 2.67
N ASN A 90 8.72 -12.71 3.35
CA ASN A 90 8.74 -12.87 4.80
C ASN A 90 9.73 -11.92 5.50
N MET A 91 10.38 -11.01 4.77
CA MET A 91 11.19 -9.94 5.36
C MET A 91 10.31 -8.74 5.73
N LEU A 92 10.77 -7.94 6.70
CA LEU A 92 10.07 -6.72 7.11
C LEU A 92 9.86 -5.80 5.91
N PRO A 93 8.61 -5.51 5.49
CA PRO A 93 8.34 -4.63 4.37
C PRO A 93 8.55 -3.17 4.75
N GLU A 94 8.68 -2.30 3.75
CA GLU A 94 8.55 -0.87 3.97
C GLU A 94 7.13 -0.55 4.43
N CYS A 95 6.99 0.20 5.53
CA CYS A 95 5.70 0.54 6.12
C CYS A 95 5.53 2.06 6.21
N TYR A 96 4.47 2.59 5.60
CA TYR A 96 4.12 4.01 5.64
C TYR A 96 2.72 4.25 6.20
N PHE A 97 2.64 4.88 7.38
CA PHE A 97 1.36 5.18 8.03
C PHE A 97 0.76 6.49 7.53
N LEU A 98 -0.52 6.43 7.20
CA LEU A 98 -1.37 7.53 6.73
C LEU A 98 -2.47 7.77 7.75
N GLY A 99 -2.64 9.01 8.18
CA GLY A 99 -3.61 9.43 9.20
C GLY A 99 -3.14 10.68 9.93
N ALA A 100 -3.96 11.18 10.85
CA ALA A 100 -3.59 12.28 11.74
C ALA A 100 -2.35 11.91 12.58
N ASP A 101 -1.41 12.85 12.73
CA ASP A 101 -0.10 12.63 13.36
C ASP A 101 -0.21 12.08 14.77
N HIS A 102 -1.15 12.59 15.57
CA HIS A 102 -1.38 12.10 16.93
C HIS A 102 -1.83 10.63 16.98
N VAL A 103 -2.37 10.08 15.88
CA VAL A 103 -2.79 8.69 15.77
C VAL A 103 -1.70 7.80 15.17
N VAL A 104 -0.96 8.28 14.16
CA VAL A 104 0.07 7.49 13.47
C VAL A 104 1.40 7.45 14.22
N ASN A 105 1.75 8.48 14.99
CA ASN A 105 3.01 8.51 15.73
C ASN A 105 3.17 7.37 16.75
N PRO A 106 2.16 7.02 17.56
CA PRO A 106 2.20 5.83 18.40
C PRO A 106 2.49 4.53 17.62
N LEU A 107 1.89 4.37 16.43
CA LEU A 107 2.11 3.19 15.58
C LEU A 107 3.54 3.13 15.05
N ARG A 108 4.11 4.27 14.62
CA ARG A 108 5.52 4.38 14.21
C ARG A 108 6.47 4.02 15.36
N ILE A 109 6.18 4.47 16.58
CA ILE A 109 6.99 4.14 17.76
C ILE A 109 6.94 2.64 18.05
N LYS A 110 5.75 2.02 18.03
CA LYS A 110 5.61 0.57 18.21
C LYS A 110 6.38 -0.22 17.17
N LEU A 111 6.21 0.11 15.88
CA LEU A 111 6.95 -0.52 14.78
C LEU A 111 8.45 -0.47 15.04
N ASN A 112 9.00 0.71 15.34
CA ASN A 112 10.43 0.90 15.56
C ASN A 112 10.95 0.15 16.81
N ASN A 113 10.19 0.18 17.91
CA ASN A 113 10.58 -0.49 19.14
C ASN A 113 10.57 -2.02 18.99
N ASN A 114 9.56 -2.54 18.28
CA ASN A 114 9.32 -3.97 18.19
C ASN A 114 10.01 -4.60 16.97
N MET A 115 10.60 -3.82 16.05
CA MET A 115 11.20 -4.30 14.79
C MET A 115 12.15 -5.50 14.95
N HIS A 116 12.85 -5.60 16.09
CA HIS A 116 13.75 -6.70 16.43
C HIS A 116 13.04 -8.04 16.72
N LEU A 117 11.72 -8.03 16.90
CA LEU A 117 10.87 -9.19 17.13
C LEU A 117 10.36 -9.81 15.81
N TRP A 118 10.71 -9.23 14.65
CA TRP A 118 10.31 -9.78 13.37
C TRP A 118 10.83 -11.22 13.20
N ASP A 119 9.91 -12.13 12.91
CA ASP A 119 10.19 -13.55 12.74
C ASP A 119 9.83 -14.01 11.33
N PRO A 120 10.82 -14.29 10.44
CA PRO A 120 10.55 -14.77 9.09
C PRO A 120 9.82 -16.12 9.01
N GLU A 121 9.74 -16.86 10.11
CA GLU A 121 9.07 -18.17 10.17
C GLU A 121 7.55 -18.07 10.40
N ILE A 122 7.04 -16.88 10.75
CA ILE A 122 5.61 -16.61 10.85
C ILE A 122 5.15 -15.72 9.72
N SER A 123 3.85 -15.80 9.41
CA SER A 123 3.26 -15.03 8.30
C SER A 123 3.47 -13.53 8.45
N LEU A 124 3.62 -12.84 7.32
CA LEU A 124 3.67 -11.38 7.20
C LEU A 124 2.57 -10.69 8.02
N LEU A 125 1.31 -11.12 7.88
CA LEU A 125 0.20 -10.52 8.61
C LEU A 125 0.33 -10.68 10.13
N GLN A 126 0.76 -11.85 10.60
CA GLN A 126 0.96 -12.10 12.03
C GLN A 126 2.08 -11.22 12.59
N ASN A 127 3.22 -11.13 11.90
CA ASN A 127 4.29 -10.20 12.28
C ASN A 127 3.77 -8.75 12.39
N LEU A 128 3.02 -8.27 11.41
CA LEU A 128 2.46 -6.91 11.44
C LEU A 128 1.53 -6.68 12.63
N LYS A 129 0.72 -7.68 13.01
CA LYS A 129 -0.13 -7.60 14.22
C LYS A 129 0.70 -7.50 15.49
N ASP A 130 1.72 -8.33 15.61
CA ASP A 130 2.55 -8.40 16.82
C ASP A 130 3.41 -7.15 16.97
N LEU A 131 4.02 -6.66 15.89
CA LEU A 131 4.81 -5.43 15.89
C LEU A 131 3.99 -4.20 16.27
N LEU A 132 2.78 -4.08 15.72
CA LEU A 132 1.91 -2.92 15.93
C LEU A 132 1.02 -3.09 17.17
N GLU A 133 0.97 -4.29 17.75
CA GLU A 133 0.08 -4.68 18.84
C GLU A 133 -1.37 -4.28 18.54
N ILE A 134 -1.85 -4.64 17.35
CA ILE A 134 -3.21 -4.39 16.87
C ILE A 134 -3.82 -5.64 16.25
N ASP A 135 -5.15 -5.69 16.26
CA ASP A 135 -5.90 -6.54 15.36
C ASP A 135 -6.29 -5.74 14.12
N PHE A 136 -5.85 -6.21 12.94
CA PHE A 136 -6.30 -5.63 11.69
C PHE A 136 -7.80 -5.87 11.52
N PRO A 137 -8.57 -4.83 11.23
CA PRO A 137 -9.99 -4.97 10.98
C PRO A 137 -10.23 -5.75 9.69
N SER A 138 -11.21 -6.66 9.73
CA SER A 138 -11.69 -7.28 8.50
C SER A 138 -12.68 -6.35 7.79
N ARG A 139 -12.79 -6.48 6.46
CA ARG A 139 -13.72 -5.71 5.64
C ARG A 139 -15.16 -5.75 6.19
N ALA A 140 -15.63 -6.92 6.61
CA ALA A 140 -16.99 -7.11 7.13
C ALA A 140 -17.27 -6.35 8.43
N VAL A 141 -16.24 -6.03 9.23
CA VAL A 141 -16.39 -5.31 10.51
C VAL A 141 -16.50 -3.80 10.28
N LEU A 142 -15.76 -3.25 9.30
CA LEU A 142 -15.67 -1.81 9.06
C LEU A 142 -16.48 -1.29 7.87
N GLU A 143 -17.19 -2.13 7.10
CA GLU A 143 -18.16 -1.66 6.08
C GLU A 143 -19.26 -0.74 6.66
N LYS A 144 -19.37 -0.64 7.99
CA LYS A 144 -20.27 0.30 8.71
C LYS A 144 -19.65 1.67 9.02
N SER A 145 -18.35 1.86 8.78
CA SER A 145 -17.64 3.11 8.99
C SER A 145 -16.99 3.55 7.68
N ASP A 146 -17.45 4.68 7.14
CA ASP A 146 -16.93 5.31 5.93
C ASP A 146 -15.40 5.55 6.03
N PHE A 147 -14.56 4.57 5.69
CA PHE A 147 -13.12 4.80 5.53
C PHE A 147 -12.84 5.45 4.17
N ALA A 148 -13.66 5.14 3.17
CA ALA A 148 -13.64 5.80 1.86
C ALA A 148 -14.30 7.18 1.92
N LYS A 149 -13.85 8.04 2.84
CA LYS A 149 -14.30 9.43 2.87
C LYS A 149 -13.71 10.17 1.67
N ASP A 150 -14.59 10.86 0.96
CA ASP A 150 -14.19 11.75 -0.11
C ASP A 150 -13.28 12.87 0.42
N CYS A 151 -12.43 13.37 -0.46
CA CYS A 151 -11.66 14.58 -0.20
C CYS A 151 -12.60 15.72 0.20
N GLY A 152 -12.29 16.42 1.29
CA GLY A 152 -13.12 17.52 1.79
C GLY A 152 -13.22 18.73 0.85
N ILE A 153 -12.39 18.79 -0.20
CA ILE A 153 -12.37 19.91 -1.14
C ILE A 153 -13.09 19.55 -2.44
N CYS A 154 -12.72 18.44 -3.09
CA CYS A 154 -13.28 18.05 -4.38
C CYS A 154 -14.47 17.09 -4.27
N TYR A 155 -14.79 16.59 -3.07
CA TYR A 155 -15.86 15.62 -2.81
C TYR A 155 -15.78 14.37 -3.69
N ALA A 156 -14.56 13.97 -4.06
CA ALA A 156 -14.29 12.73 -4.75
C ALA A 156 -13.30 11.90 -3.96
N TYR A 157 -13.46 10.58 -4.01
CA TYR A 157 -12.48 9.63 -3.48
C TYR A 157 -11.28 9.49 -4.42
N ARG A 158 -11.49 9.47 -5.74
CA ARG A 158 -10.39 9.38 -6.71
C ARG A 158 -10.23 10.68 -7.48
N LEU A 159 -9.02 11.23 -7.48
CA LEU A 159 -8.62 12.38 -8.31
C LEU A 159 -7.34 12.03 -9.06
N ALA A 160 -7.44 11.85 -10.38
CA ALA A 160 -6.30 11.46 -11.24
C ALA A 160 -5.54 10.20 -10.73
N GLY A 161 -6.26 9.24 -10.16
CA GLY A 161 -5.69 8.02 -9.57
C GLY A 161 -5.25 8.13 -8.11
N ALA A 162 -5.13 9.35 -7.56
CA ALA A 162 -4.81 9.57 -6.15
C ALA A 162 -6.05 9.43 -5.25
N THR A 163 -5.82 8.99 -4.02
CA THR A 163 -6.81 8.96 -2.94
C THR A 163 -6.47 9.98 -1.85
N PRO A 164 -7.43 10.37 -1.00
CA PRO A 164 -7.15 11.25 0.12
C PRO A 164 -6.13 10.60 1.07
N ASP A 165 -5.02 11.29 1.25
CA ASP A 165 -3.85 10.84 2.00
C ASP A 165 -3.42 11.87 3.06
N GLN A 166 -3.89 13.12 2.96
CA GLN A 166 -3.68 14.16 3.95
C GLN A 166 -4.88 14.24 4.88
N VAL A 167 -4.69 14.03 6.18
CA VAL A 167 -5.78 14.04 7.17
C VAL A 167 -5.54 15.17 8.18
N CYS A 168 -6.57 15.96 8.46
CA CYS A 168 -6.49 17.00 9.50
C CYS A 168 -6.13 16.42 10.86
N ASP A 169 -5.16 17.05 11.55
CA ASP A 169 -4.66 16.56 12.84
C ASP A 169 -5.56 16.91 14.04
N ASP A 170 -6.54 17.83 13.92
CA ASP A 170 -7.49 18.07 15.02
C ASP A 170 -8.35 16.80 15.23
N PRO A 171 -8.33 16.17 16.43
CA PRO A 171 -9.03 14.92 16.69
C PRO A 171 -10.55 14.97 16.50
N ARG A 172 -11.14 16.18 16.50
CA ARG A 172 -12.58 16.40 16.28
C ARG A 172 -12.92 16.62 14.81
N CYS A 173 -11.91 16.79 13.95
CA CYS A 173 -12.07 17.00 12.52
C CYS A 173 -11.75 15.71 11.75
N GLY A 174 -10.47 15.37 11.63
CA GLY A 174 -10.02 14.19 10.87
C GLY A 174 -10.48 14.17 9.40
N GLN A 175 -10.83 15.32 8.81
CA GLN A 175 -11.25 15.38 7.40
C GLN A 175 -10.06 15.03 6.49
N PRO A 176 -10.21 14.06 5.57
CA PRO A 176 -9.16 13.75 4.62
C PRO A 176 -9.26 14.63 3.35
N PHE A 177 -8.12 14.83 2.71
CA PHE A 177 -7.93 15.61 1.50
C PHE A 177 -6.92 14.91 0.59
N HIS A 178 -7.09 15.06 -0.73
CA HIS A 178 -5.98 14.80 -1.65
C HIS A 178 -4.88 15.84 -1.42
N GLN A 179 -3.61 15.39 -1.47
CA GLN A 179 -2.47 16.30 -1.43
C GLN A 179 -2.59 17.46 -2.44
N ALA A 180 -2.99 17.17 -3.68
CA ALA A 180 -3.14 18.19 -4.73
C ALA A 180 -4.21 19.24 -4.38
N CYS A 181 -5.40 18.79 -3.93
CA CYS A 181 -6.48 19.71 -3.54
C CYS A 181 -6.07 20.59 -2.35
N LEU A 182 -5.47 19.99 -1.32
CA LEU A 182 -5.07 20.73 -0.13
C LEU A 182 -3.94 21.73 -0.45
N TYR A 183 -3.00 21.34 -1.30
CA TYR A 183 -1.94 22.21 -1.77
C TYR A 183 -2.49 23.43 -2.52
N GLU A 184 -3.35 23.22 -3.53
CA GLU A 184 -3.96 24.34 -4.28
C GLU A 184 -4.75 25.27 -3.36
N TRP A 185 -5.50 24.72 -2.40
CA TRP A 185 -6.24 25.50 -1.42
C TRP A 185 -5.31 26.36 -0.57
N LEU A 186 -4.30 25.75 0.07
CA LEU A 186 -3.39 26.46 0.97
C LEU A 186 -2.54 27.50 0.25
N GLN A 187 -2.17 27.27 -1.01
CA GLN A 187 -1.46 28.27 -1.80
C GLN A 187 -2.25 29.56 -2.03
N GLY A 188 -3.58 29.48 -2.07
CA GLY A 188 -4.46 30.65 -2.25
C GLY A 188 -4.63 31.50 -0.98
N LEU A 189 -4.20 31.02 0.19
CA LEU A 189 -4.45 31.69 1.47
C LEU A 189 -3.29 32.60 1.91
N PRO A 190 -3.53 33.88 2.25
CA PRO A 190 -2.51 34.77 2.80
C PRO A 190 -1.96 34.33 4.18
N SER A 191 -2.73 33.52 4.92
CA SER A 191 -2.34 32.98 6.22
C SER A 191 -1.36 31.80 6.11
N SER A 192 -1.25 31.18 4.93
CA SER A 192 -0.35 30.04 4.74
C SER A 192 1.11 30.44 4.85
N ARG A 193 1.93 29.48 5.26
CA ARG A 193 3.40 29.61 5.36
C ARG A 193 4.02 28.44 4.63
N GLN A 194 5.09 28.69 3.89
CA GLN A 194 5.83 27.63 3.23
C GLN A 194 7.23 27.54 3.83
N SER A 195 7.65 26.31 4.15
CA SER A 195 9.03 25.99 4.51
C SER A 195 9.50 24.84 3.64
N PHE A 196 10.51 25.09 2.80
CA PHE A 196 10.97 24.13 1.79
C PHE A 196 9.82 23.58 0.94
N ASN A 197 9.60 22.26 1.00
CA ASN A 197 8.56 21.51 0.29
C ASN A 197 7.27 21.31 1.12
N VAL A 198 7.15 21.94 2.28
CA VAL A 198 5.98 21.82 3.17
C VAL A 198 5.22 23.14 3.25
N ILE A 199 3.91 23.09 3.05
CA ILE A 199 3.01 24.23 3.28
C ILE A 199 2.22 23.99 4.56
N PHE A 200 2.22 24.99 5.42
CA PHE A 200 1.47 25.03 6.67
C PHE A 200 0.33 26.03 6.52
N GLY A 201 -0.85 25.67 7.02
CA GLY A 201 -2.01 26.54 7.08
C GLY A 201 -3.15 25.86 7.83
N GLU A 202 -4.27 26.57 7.94
CA GLU A 202 -5.43 26.10 8.68
C GLU A 202 -6.28 25.13 7.83
N CYS A 203 -6.81 24.09 8.46
CA CYS A 203 -7.72 23.16 7.84
C CYS A 203 -8.99 23.86 7.31
N PRO A 204 -9.42 23.60 6.06
CA PRO A 204 -10.62 24.21 5.47
C PRO A 204 -11.94 23.94 6.23
N TYR A 205 -11.94 22.94 7.12
CA TYR A 205 -13.14 22.49 7.84
C TYR A 205 -13.22 23.00 9.27
N CYS A 206 -12.14 22.90 10.03
CA CYS A 206 -12.13 23.24 11.45
C CYS A 206 -11.37 24.52 11.79
N ASN A 207 -10.69 25.15 10.81
CA ASN A 207 -9.83 26.32 11.00
C ASN A 207 -8.79 26.10 12.11
N LYS A 208 -8.13 24.94 12.08
CA LYS A 208 -7.05 24.52 12.98
C LYS A 208 -5.83 24.12 12.19
#